data_AF-A0A2Z5YW23-F1
#
_entry.id   AF-A0A2Z5YW23-F1
#
_cell.length_a   1.000
_cell.length_b   1.000
_cell.length_c   1.000
_cell.angle_alpha   90.00
_cell.angle_beta   90.00
_cell.angle_gamma   90.00
#
_symmetry.space_group_name_H-M   'P 1'
#
loop_
_entity.id
_entity.type
_entity.pdbx_description
1 polymer ?
#
loop_
_entity_poly.entity_id
_entity_poly.type
_entity_poly.pdbx_seq_one_letter_code
_entity_poly.pdbx_strand_id
1 'polypeptide(L)'
;MSNLEPVTAPGAARLYEKRKPVHPQKVDGPFRRFKWLVMVVALSIYYGTPWIRWDRGPYAPDQAVLVDLANRRFYMFGIEIWPQEFYFVAGLLIMAGIGLFLVTSAVGRAWCGYSCPQTVWTDLFQHVDRLVDGDRNAQMRLERAPWGPKKIAHRAVKWSIYLAISFWTGGAWIMYFADAPTLTQEFWSGQAAPVAYATVAVLTATTFILGGFMREQVCIYMCPWPRIQGAMVDEKSLIVTYKHWRGEPRGSVKKAEKNPGAFGDCVDCNQCVAVCPTGYDIRKGPDIACITCALCIDVCDRVMREVGRPRGLIDYATLEDCEREQAGEPARPAWKALLHPRTIIYFSIWAAIGLGLLFALGVRSHTDISVAPDRNPPFMLMSDGSVRNAYTVKLRNMESRPRDMRVAIEGLPGAEMWTDEIARADAARVLTMPVPADATKPLRLYVIAPAGTASQDFAFTVTSLDEQAEMDTSETYFETPGGEQ
;
A
#
# COMPACT_ATOMS: atom_id res chain seq x y z
N MET A 1 33.63 38.66 47.03
CA MET A 1 33.85 37.26 46.59
C MET A 1 32.67 36.46 47.11
N SER A 2 31.73 36.15 46.22
CA SER A 2 30.44 35.53 46.54
C SER A 2 30.63 34.06 46.93
N ASN A 3 30.08 33.68 48.08
CA ASN A 3 29.85 32.30 48.45
C ASN A 3 28.86 31.68 47.45
N LEU A 4 29.36 30.79 46.60
CA LEU A 4 28.53 29.87 45.82
C LEU A 4 28.39 28.60 46.65
N GLU A 5 27.20 28.40 47.21
CA GLU A 5 26.77 27.09 47.70
C GLU A 5 26.72 26.10 46.53
N PRO A 6 27.17 24.85 46.71
CA PRO A 6 27.04 23.84 45.67
C PRO A 6 25.55 23.53 45.47
N VAL A 7 25.06 23.80 44.26
CA VAL A 7 23.75 23.34 43.78
C VAL A 7 23.71 21.83 43.96
N THR A 8 22.91 21.40 44.93
CA THR A 8 22.56 19.99 45.12
C THR A 8 22.01 19.46 43.81
N ALA A 9 22.60 18.37 43.32
CA ALA A 9 22.20 17.74 42.07
C ALA A 9 20.68 17.51 42.06
N PRO A 10 19.94 17.99 41.04
CA PRO A 10 18.54 17.66 40.89
C PRO A 10 18.45 16.14 40.79
N GLY A 11 17.66 15.51 41.66
CA GLY A 11 17.42 14.08 41.64
C GLY A 11 17.13 13.64 40.20
N ALA A 12 17.89 12.65 39.72
CA ALA A 12 17.86 12.19 38.34
C ALA A 12 16.41 12.09 37.85
N ALA A 13 15.99 13.05 37.03
CA ALA A 13 14.68 13.03 36.42
C ALA A 13 14.59 11.72 35.64
N ARG A 14 13.65 10.85 36.02
CA ARG A 14 13.38 9.64 35.23
C ARG A 14 12.88 10.10 33.87
N LEU A 15 13.78 10.14 32.87
CA LEU A 15 13.47 10.49 31.48
C LEU A 15 12.55 9.46 30.81
N TYR A 16 12.28 8.33 31.48
CA TYR A 16 11.42 7.24 31.02
C TYR A 16 10.21 7.08 31.95
N GLU A 17 9.02 7.42 31.47
CA GLU A 17 7.74 7.07 32.10
C GLU A 17 7.35 5.65 31.70
N LYS A 18 7.13 4.78 32.68
CA LYS A 18 6.69 3.40 32.42
C LYS A 18 5.32 3.42 31.75
N ARG A 19 5.18 2.67 30.65
CA ARG A 19 3.93 2.54 29.89
C ARG A 19 2.75 2.23 30.83
N LYS A 20 1.67 3.01 30.67
CA LYS A 20 0.35 2.72 31.25
C LYS A 20 -0.48 2.01 30.18
N PRO A 21 -0.85 0.73 30.39
CA PRO A 21 -1.61 -0.02 29.42
C PRO A 21 -3.01 0.56 29.25
N VAL A 22 -3.45 0.65 28.01
CA VAL A 22 -4.77 1.15 27.65
C VAL A 22 -5.70 -0.04 27.39
N HIS A 23 -6.83 -0.08 28.08
CA HIS A 23 -7.88 -1.08 27.92
C HIS A 23 -9.17 -0.39 27.42
N PRO A 24 -9.39 -0.30 26.10
CA PRO A 24 -10.50 0.49 25.56
C PRO A 24 -11.84 -0.21 25.79
N GLN A 25 -12.78 0.51 26.40
CA GLN A 25 -14.13 0.02 26.68
C GLN A 25 -14.89 -0.30 25.40
N LYS A 26 -15.75 -1.32 25.45
CA LYS A 26 -16.68 -1.63 24.37
C LYS A 26 -17.63 -0.45 24.10
N VAL A 27 -17.75 -0.09 22.83
CA VAL A 27 -18.69 0.92 22.32
C VAL A 27 -19.55 0.30 21.21
N ASP A 28 -20.75 0.80 21.03
CA ASP A 28 -21.60 0.53 19.85
C ASP A 28 -22.06 1.88 19.28
N GLY A 29 -22.09 1.97 17.96
CA GLY A 29 -22.38 3.18 17.21
C GLY A 29 -21.97 3.08 15.74
N PRO A 30 -22.35 4.08 14.92
CA PRO A 30 -22.05 4.08 13.49
C PRO A 30 -20.56 3.99 13.17
N PHE A 31 -19.69 4.74 13.88
CA PHE A 31 -18.26 4.73 13.58
C PHE A 31 -17.60 3.41 13.96
N ARG A 32 -18.02 2.80 15.07
CA ARG A 32 -17.59 1.45 15.46
C ARG A 32 -18.00 0.41 14.44
N ARG A 33 -19.23 0.48 13.89
CA ARG A 33 -19.72 -0.43 12.84
C ARG A 33 -18.95 -0.24 11.54
N PHE A 34 -18.70 1.01 11.14
CA PHE A 34 -17.87 1.32 9.97
C PHE A 34 -16.43 0.80 10.14
N LYS A 35 -15.82 0.99 11.31
CA LYS A 35 -14.50 0.45 11.62
C LYS A 35 -14.45 -1.08 11.57
N TRP A 36 -15.51 -1.76 12.03
CA TRP A 36 -15.67 -3.20 11.87
C TRP A 36 -15.74 -3.62 10.41
N LEU A 37 -16.53 -2.93 9.60
CA LEU A 37 -16.63 -3.19 8.16
C LEU A 37 -15.25 -3.08 7.49
N VAL A 38 -14.52 -2.00 7.75
CA VAL A 38 -13.17 -1.80 7.18
C VAL A 38 -12.20 -2.90 7.62
N MET A 39 -12.21 -3.28 8.91
CA MET A 39 -11.37 -4.36 9.42
C MET A 39 -11.69 -5.70 8.74
N VAL A 40 -12.98 -6.04 8.62
CA VAL A 40 -13.41 -7.28 7.96
C VAL A 40 -13.00 -7.27 6.49
N VAL A 41 -13.31 -6.21 5.75
CA VAL A 41 -12.94 -6.10 4.32
C VAL A 41 -11.43 -6.18 4.13
N ALA A 42 -10.63 -5.45 4.90
CA ALA A 42 -9.18 -5.45 4.78
C ALA A 42 -8.58 -6.83 5.07
N LEU A 43 -9.02 -7.50 6.14
CA LEU A 43 -8.56 -8.85 6.47
C LEU A 43 -9.05 -9.88 5.45
N SER A 44 -10.29 -9.77 4.96
CA SER A 44 -10.82 -10.65 3.91
C SER A 44 -10.03 -10.53 2.62
N ILE A 45 -9.68 -9.31 2.19
CA ILE A 45 -8.81 -9.11 1.02
C ILE A 45 -7.43 -9.71 1.29
N TYR A 46 -6.84 -9.41 2.45
CA TYR A 46 -5.49 -9.88 2.78
C TYR A 46 -5.38 -11.41 2.84
N TYR A 47 -6.35 -12.09 3.45
CA TYR A 47 -6.33 -13.55 3.58
C TYR A 47 -6.93 -14.27 2.38
N GLY A 48 -7.88 -13.65 1.68
CA GLY A 48 -8.64 -14.28 0.61
C GLY A 48 -7.97 -14.17 -0.76
N THR A 49 -7.36 -13.02 -1.07
CA THR A 49 -6.83 -12.74 -2.42
C THR A 49 -5.85 -13.79 -2.95
N PRO A 50 -4.88 -14.33 -2.18
CA PRO A 50 -3.97 -15.36 -2.68
C PRO A 50 -4.66 -16.66 -3.12
N TRP A 51 -5.86 -16.94 -2.61
CA TRP A 51 -6.62 -18.15 -2.92
C TRP A 51 -7.54 -18.01 -4.14
N ILE A 52 -7.70 -16.80 -4.66
CA ILE A 52 -8.53 -16.56 -5.83
C ILE A 52 -7.80 -17.12 -7.06
N ARG A 53 -8.42 -18.10 -7.71
CA ARG A 53 -7.92 -18.66 -8.98
C ARG A 53 -8.42 -17.82 -10.15
N TRP A 54 -7.54 -17.63 -11.12
CA TRP A 54 -7.76 -16.83 -12.30
C TRP A 54 -7.02 -17.46 -13.49
N ASP A 55 -7.77 -18.14 -14.35
CA ASP A 55 -7.22 -18.82 -15.52
C ASP A 55 -6.74 -17.81 -16.58
N ARG A 56 -5.49 -17.95 -17.00
CA ARG A 56 -4.81 -17.12 -18.02
C ARG A 56 -4.34 -17.96 -19.21
N GLY A 57 -4.77 -19.21 -19.29
CA GLY A 57 -4.25 -20.22 -20.20
C GLY A 57 -3.14 -21.07 -19.59
N PRO A 58 -2.66 -22.07 -20.33
CA PRO A 58 -1.77 -23.11 -19.81
C PRO A 58 -0.32 -22.65 -19.58
N TYR A 59 0.04 -21.44 -20.00
CA TYR A 59 1.42 -20.95 -19.98
C TYR A 59 1.69 -19.92 -18.87
N ALA A 60 0.67 -19.53 -18.11
CA ALA A 60 0.79 -18.56 -17.02
C ALA A 60 0.24 -19.14 -15.70
N PRO A 61 0.75 -18.69 -14.54
CA PRO A 61 0.18 -19.06 -13.24
C PRO A 61 -1.30 -18.69 -13.16
N ASP A 62 -2.10 -19.49 -12.46
CA ASP A 62 -3.55 -19.33 -12.31
C ASP A 62 -3.95 -18.69 -10.97
N GLN A 63 -3.02 -18.02 -10.27
CA GLN A 63 -3.32 -17.23 -9.08
C GLN A 63 -3.68 -15.78 -9.47
N ALA A 64 -4.78 -15.23 -8.95
CA ALA A 64 -5.26 -13.90 -9.33
C ALA A 64 -4.24 -12.80 -9.04
N VAL A 65 -3.64 -12.78 -7.86
CA VAL A 65 -2.60 -11.79 -7.51
C VAL A 65 -1.34 -12.53 -7.11
N LEU A 66 -0.28 -12.38 -7.90
CA LEU A 66 0.98 -13.07 -7.69
C LEU A 66 2.15 -12.15 -8.03
N VAL A 67 3.07 -12.01 -7.09
CA VAL A 67 4.34 -11.32 -7.25
C VAL A 67 5.42 -12.38 -7.51
N ASP A 68 5.59 -12.75 -8.77
CA ASP A 68 6.50 -13.78 -9.21
C ASP A 68 7.92 -13.22 -9.33
N LEU A 69 8.71 -13.35 -8.27
CA LEU A 69 10.12 -12.90 -8.27
C LEU A 69 10.99 -13.75 -9.18
N ALA A 70 10.65 -15.02 -9.40
CA ALA A 70 11.47 -15.94 -10.18
C ALA A 70 11.49 -15.52 -11.65
N ASN A 71 10.31 -15.21 -12.19
CA ASN A 71 10.14 -14.74 -13.57
C ASN A 71 10.12 -13.21 -13.70
N ARG A 72 10.24 -12.49 -12.56
CA ARG A 72 10.21 -11.02 -12.45
C ARG A 72 8.92 -10.42 -13.00
N ARG A 73 7.78 -11.00 -12.63
CA ARG A 73 6.46 -10.60 -13.12
C ARG A 73 5.51 -10.29 -11.99
N PHE A 74 4.60 -9.36 -12.26
CA PHE A 74 3.49 -9.07 -11.36
C PHE A 74 2.18 -9.40 -12.07
N TYR A 75 1.42 -10.31 -11.49
CA TYR A 75 0.11 -10.69 -11.97
C TYR A 75 -0.97 -10.07 -11.08
N MET A 76 -1.97 -9.46 -11.70
CA MET A 76 -3.13 -8.85 -11.08
C MET A 76 -4.37 -9.11 -11.95
N PHE A 77 -5.09 -10.20 -11.65
CA PHE A 77 -6.16 -10.73 -12.50
C PHE A 77 -5.66 -10.90 -13.95
N GLY A 78 -6.37 -10.40 -14.96
CA GLY A 78 -5.91 -10.46 -16.36
C GLY A 78 -4.71 -9.57 -16.70
N ILE A 79 -4.23 -8.75 -15.76
CA ILE A 79 -3.12 -7.83 -16.00
C ILE A 79 -1.82 -8.50 -15.59
N GLU A 80 -0.92 -8.65 -16.56
CA GLU A 80 0.47 -9.01 -16.36
C GLU A 80 1.36 -7.78 -16.58
N ILE A 81 2.24 -7.51 -15.63
CA ILE A 81 3.17 -6.38 -15.66
C ILE A 81 4.59 -6.94 -15.69
N TRP A 82 5.33 -6.60 -16.75
CA TRP A 82 6.73 -6.95 -16.94
C TRP A 82 7.67 -5.92 -16.29
N PRO A 83 8.96 -6.25 -16.08
CA PRO A 83 9.92 -5.33 -15.46
C PRO A 83 10.06 -3.97 -16.17
N GLN A 84 9.90 -3.93 -17.49
CA GLN A 84 9.96 -2.70 -18.29
C GLN A 84 8.71 -1.84 -18.09
N GLU A 85 7.58 -2.50 -17.79
CA GLU A 85 6.29 -1.90 -17.46
C GLU A 85 6.18 -1.50 -15.98
N PHE A 86 7.31 -1.49 -15.25
CA PHE A 86 7.34 -1.12 -13.83
C PHE A 86 6.82 0.31 -13.57
N TYR A 87 6.73 1.15 -14.61
CA TYR A 87 6.08 2.45 -14.54
C TYR A 87 4.60 2.37 -14.10
N PHE A 88 3.88 1.27 -14.36
CA PHE A 88 2.53 1.07 -13.81
C PHE A 88 2.55 0.93 -12.29
N VAL A 89 3.47 0.12 -11.76
CA VAL A 89 3.64 -0.06 -10.32
C VAL A 89 4.07 1.26 -9.67
N ALA A 90 5.03 1.96 -10.26
CA ALA A 90 5.47 3.27 -9.79
C ALA A 90 4.31 4.28 -9.79
N GLY A 91 3.49 4.31 -10.85
CA GLY A 91 2.28 5.13 -10.93
C GLY A 91 1.28 4.82 -9.83
N LEU A 92 1.02 3.54 -9.54
CA LEU A 92 0.16 3.11 -8.43
C LEU A 92 0.71 3.54 -7.06
N LEU A 93 2.04 3.49 -6.86
CA LEU A 93 2.68 3.97 -5.63
C LEU A 93 2.55 5.49 -5.47
N ILE A 94 2.69 6.25 -6.56
CA ILE A 94 2.45 7.70 -6.57
C ILE A 94 0.99 7.98 -6.23
N MET A 95 0.04 7.25 -6.85
CA MET A 95 -1.38 7.35 -6.52
C MET A 95 -1.66 7.02 -5.05
N ALA A 96 -1.01 6.01 -4.47
CA ALA A 96 -1.17 5.69 -3.06
C ALA A 96 -0.66 6.83 -2.15
N GLY A 97 0.48 7.44 -2.48
CA GLY A 97 1.02 8.60 -1.77
C GLY A 97 0.11 9.83 -1.84
N ILE A 98 -0.32 10.20 -3.04
CA ILE A 98 -1.26 11.32 -3.25
C ILE A 98 -2.62 11.00 -2.63
N GLY A 99 -3.07 9.75 -2.70
CA GLY A 99 -4.31 9.28 -2.06
C GLY A 99 -4.26 9.44 -0.54
N LEU A 100 -3.12 9.16 0.08
CA LEU A 100 -2.92 9.43 1.51
C LEU A 100 -2.98 10.92 1.82
N PHE A 101 -2.41 11.79 0.99
CA PHE A 101 -2.48 13.24 1.15
C PHE A 101 -3.91 13.75 0.96
N LEU A 102 -4.61 13.24 -0.04
CA LEU A 102 -6.02 13.51 -0.30
C LEU A 102 -6.87 13.18 0.94
N VAL A 103 -6.79 11.94 1.43
CA VAL A 103 -7.52 11.52 2.64
C VAL A 103 -7.12 12.36 3.85
N THR A 104 -5.84 12.72 3.97
CA THR A 104 -5.35 13.52 5.11
C THR A 104 -5.90 14.95 5.09
N SER A 105 -5.89 15.60 3.93
CA SER A 105 -6.48 16.93 3.75
C SER A 105 -8.00 16.93 3.95
N ALA A 106 -8.66 15.84 3.58
CA ALA A 106 -10.11 15.72 3.62
C ALA A 106 -10.63 15.42 5.04
N VAL A 107 -10.06 14.40 5.70
CA VAL A 107 -10.61 13.81 6.94
C VAL A 107 -9.51 13.53 7.97
N GLY A 108 -8.45 14.34 7.96
CA GLY A 108 -7.35 14.23 8.90
C GLY A 108 -6.74 12.83 8.90
N ARG A 109 -6.55 12.23 10.07
CA ARG A 109 -5.83 10.95 10.18
C ARG A 109 -6.71 9.72 9.99
N ALA A 110 -7.80 9.82 9.22
CA ALA A 110 -8.76 8.73 9.03
C ALA A 110 -8.10 7.42 8.53
N TRP A 111 -7.07 7.50 7.68
CA TRP A 111 -6.25 6.33 7.31
C TRP A 111 -5.70 5.59 8.53
N CYS A 112 -5.08 6.30 9.47
CA CYS A 112 -4.60 5.73 10.73
C CYS A 112 -5.76 5.20 11.59
N GLY A 113 -6.92 5.85 11.56
CA GLY A 113 -8.09 5.50 12.36
C GLY A 113 -8.80 4.22 11.92
N TYR A 114 -8.80 3.92 10.62
CA TYR A 114 -9.64 2.87 10.04
C TYR A 114 -8.86 1.76 9.32
N SER A 115 -7.88 2.11 8.48
CA SER A 115 -7.36 1.17 7.45
C SER A 115 -5.88 0.84 7.56
N CYS A 116 -5.09 1.64 8.30
CA CYS A 116 -3.67 1.36 8.50
C CYS A 116 -3.47 -0.05 9.10
N PRO A 117 -2.51 -0.86 8.59
CA PRO A 117 -2.24 -2.20 9.10
C PRO A 117 -2.15 -2.24 10.63
N GLN A 118 -1.28 -1.44 11.23
CA GLN A 118 -1.13 -1.42 12.70
C GLN A 118 -2.48 -1.29 13.44
N THR A 119 -3.40 -0.47 12.91
CA THR A 119 -4.73 -0.27 13.49
C THR A 119 -5.66 -1.45 13.27
N VAL A 120 -5.68 -2.05 12.08
CA VAL A 120 -6.53 -3.21 11.76
C VAL A 120 -6.18 -4.39 12.67
N TRP A 121 -4.90 -4.75 12.78
CA TRP A 121 -4.45 -5.85 13.64
C TRP A 121 -4.59 -5.52 15.14
N THR A 122 -4.27 -4.30 15.56
CA THR A 122 -4.47 -3.89 16.97
C THR A 122 -5.95 -3.95 17.35
N ASP A 123 -6.85 -3.50 16.48
CA ASP A 123 -8.29 -3.56 16.74
C ASP A 123 -8.77 -5.01 16.81
N LEU A 124 -8.31 -5.89 15.93
CA LEU A 124 -8.58 -7.34 16.01
C LEU A 124 -8.11 -7.94 17.36
N PHE A 125 -6.88 -7.63 17.79
CA PHE A 125 -6.35 -8.11 19.07
C PHE A 125 -7.10 -7.56 20.29
N GLN A 126 -7.63 -6.34 20.22
CA GLN A 126 -8.51 -5.80 21.25
C GLN A 126 -9.86 -6.53 21.31
N HIS A 127 -10.37 -7.05 20.20
CA HIS A 127 -11.56 -7.91 20.23
C HIS A 127 -11.26 -9.24 20.90
N VAL A 128 -10.10 -9.83 20.64
CA VAL A 128 -9.63 -11.02 21.35
C VAL A 128 -9.43 -10.74 22.85
N ASP A 129 -8.88 -9.58 23.24
CA ASP A 129 -8.82 -9.18 24.66
C ASP A 129 -10.21 -9.19 25.30
N ARG A 130 -11.19 -8.59 24.63
CA ARG A 130 -12.57 -8.51 25.15
C ARG A 130 -13.24 -9.88 25.22
N LEU A 131 -12.92 -10.77 24.29
CA LEU A 131 -13.43 -12.14 24.27
C LEU A 131 -12.88 -12.97 25.44
N VAL A 132 -11.58 -12.86 25.73
CA VAL A 132 -10.90 -13.71 26.73
C VAL A 132 -10.91 -13.10 28.14
N ASP A 133 -10.58 -11.81 28.27
CA ASP A 133 -10.40 -11.13 29.56
C ASP A 133 -11.66 -10.34 30.01
N GLY A 134 -12.64 -10.17 29.12
CA GLY A 134 -13.83 -9.35 29.32
C GLY A 134 -13.62 -7.86 28.97
N ASP A 135 -14.58 -7.00 29.30
CA ASP A 135 -14.49 -5.56 29.00
C ASP A 135 -13.49 -4.83 29.94
N ARG A 136 -13.24 -3.54 29.68
CA ARG A 136 -12.23 -2.68 30.35
C ARG A 136 -12.04 -2.94 31.85
N ASN A 137 -13.11 -2.95 32.66
CA ASN A 137 -12.98 -3.13 34.12
C ASN A 137 -12.49 -4.53 34.51
N ALA A 138 -12.90 -5.57 33.77
CA ALA A 138 -12.43 -6.93 33.99
C ALA A 138 -10.95 -7.06 33.63
N GLN A 139 -10.52 -6.44 32.52
CA GLN A 139 -9.12 -6.39 32.09
C GLN A 139 -8.23 -5.69 33.13
N MET A 140 -8.64 -4.52 33.62
CA MET A 140 -7.90 -3.79 34.67
C MET A 140 -7.81 -4.59 35.97
N ARG A 141 -8.90 -5.28 36.36
CA ARG A 141 -8.91 -6.14 37.55
C ARG A 141 -7.97 -7.34 37.39
N LEU A 142 -8.00 -8.00 36.23
CA LEU A 142 -7.12 -9.12 35.92
C LEU A 142 -5.65 -8.71 35.86
N GLU A 143 -5.37 -7.52 35.35
CA GLU A 143 -4.01 -6.97 35.32
C GLU A 143 -3.46 -6.70 36.71
N ARG A 144 -4.26 -6.08 37.59
CA ARG A 144 -3.88 -5.79 38.98
C ARG A 144 -3.80 -7.04 39.87
N ALA A 145 -4.50 -8.10 39.51
CA ALA A 145 -4.47 -9.36 40.27
C ALA A 145 -3.05 -9.98 40.26
N PRO A 146 -2.63 -10.67 41.34
CA PRO A 146 -1.36 -11.38 41.37
C PRO A 146 -1.32 -12.51 40.32
N TRP A 147 -0.11 -12.98 39.99
CA TRP A 147 0.08 -14.12 39.10
C TRP A 147 -0.36 -15.42 39.77
N GLY A 148 -1.64 -15.78 39.57
CA GLY A 148 -2.21 -17.06 39.97
C GLY A 148 -2.65 -17.91 38.77
N PRO A 149 -3.11 -19.16 38.99
CA PRO A 149 -3.47 -20.10 37.92
C PRO A 149 -4.49 -19.54 36.93
N LYS A 150 -5.52 -18.84 37.45
CA LYS A 150 -6.53 -18.17 36.63
C LYS A 150 -5.91 -17.13 35.68
N LYS A 151 -5.03 -16.26 36.19
CA LYS A 151 -4.38 -15.22 35.38
C LYS A 151 -3.48 -15.84 34.31
N ILE A 152 -2.72 -16.88 34.67
CA ILE A 152 -1.86 -17.60 33.74
C ILE A 152 -2.70 -18.24 32.63
N ALA A 153 -3.81 -18.92 32.95
CA ALA A 153 -4.69 -19.52 31.96
C ALA A 153 -5.27 -18.48 30.98
N HIS A 154 -5.80 -17.37 31.48
CA HIS A 154 -6.31 -16.28 30.63
C HIS A 154 -5.20 -15.72 29.71
N ARG A 155 -4.00 -15.50 30.22
CA ARG A 155 -2.87 -14.98 29.43
C ARG A 155 -2.38 -16.00 28.40
N ALA A 156 -2.28 -17.26 28.76
CA ALA A 156 -1.90 -18.34 27.86
C ALA A 156 -2.89 -18.45 26.70
N VAL A 157 -4.19 -18.57 26.97
CA VAL A 157 -5.24 -18.63 25.94
C VAL A 157 -5.17 -17.41 25.03
N LYS A 158 -5.09 -16.21 25.62
CA LYS A 158 -5.02 -14.98 24.83
C LYS A 158 -3.79 -14.93 23.94
N TRP A 159 -2.60 -15.21 24.49
CA TRP A 159 -1.36 -15.16 23.73
C TRP A 159 -1.27 -16.26 22.68
N SER A 160 -1.86 -17.43 22.93
CA SER A 160 -2.01 -18.47 21.92
C SER A 160 -2.88 -17.99 20.75
N ILE A 161 -4.00 -17.30 21.00
CA ILE A 161 -4.84 -16.73 19.93
C ILE A 161 -4.07 -15.63 19.17
N TYR A 162 -3.32 -14.77 19.88
CA TYR A 162 -2.47 -13.77 19.23
C TYR A 162 -1.44 -14.41 18.32
N LEU A 163 -0.73 -15.42 18.83
CA LEU A 163 0.28 -16.15 18.07
C LEU A 163 -0.33 -16.85 16.85
N ALA A 164 -1.50 -17.46 16.99
CA ALA A 164 -2.20 -18.07 15.87
C ALA A 164 -2.55 -17.04 14.79
N ILE A 165 -3.18 -15.92 15.15
CA ILE A 165 -3.50 -14.85 14.19
C ILE A 165 -2.24 -14.29 13.52
N SER A 166 -1.18 -14.05 14.30
CA SER A 166 0.10 -13.55 13.78
C SER A 166 0.78 -14.55 12.85
N PHE A 167 0.72 -15.84 13.17
CA PHE A 167 1.23 -16.92 12.33
C PHE A 167 0.51 -16.96 10.98
N TRP A 168 -0.82 -16.95 11.00
CA TRP A 168 -1.61 -16.87 9.78
C TRP A 168 -1.34 -15.58 9.00
N THR A 169 -1.12 -14.45 9.68
CA THR A 169 -0.74 -13.20 9.03
C THR A 169 0.57 -13.37 8.26
N GLY A 170 1.62 -13.90 8.90
CA GLY A 170 2.90 -14.16 8.21
C GLY A 170 2.76 -15.18 7.07
N GLY A 171 1.96 -16.23 7.26
CA GLY A 171 1.66 -17.24 6.25
C GLY A 171 0.93 -16.69 5.02
N ALA A 172 -0.07 -15.83 5.22
CA ALA A 172 -0.79 -15.21 4.11
C ALA A 172 0.10 -14.30 3.26
N TRP A 173 1.07 -13.61 3.87
CA TRP A 173 2.00 -12.77 3.12
C TRP A 173 2.84 -13.55 2.11
N ILE A 174 3.40 -14.69 2.51
CA ILE A 174 4.25 -15.50 1.61
C ILE A 174 3.47 -16.05 0.41
N MET A 175 2.15 -16.27 0.57
CA MET A 175 1.26 -16.71 -0.51
C MET A 175 1.07 -15.66 -1.61
N TYR A 176 1.44 -14.39 -1.39
CA TYR A 176 1.47 -13.40 -2.47
C TYR A 176 2.69 -13.54 -3.40
N PHE A 177 3.70 -14.33 -3.02
CA PHE A 177 4.98 -14.44 -3.73
C PHE A 177 5.22 -15.80 -4.38
N ALA A 178 4.41 -16.80 -4.04
CA ALA A 178 4.41 -18.12 -4.65
C ALA A 178 2.98 -18.68 -4.63
N ASP A 179 2.70 -19.66 -5.50
CA ASP A 179 1.39 -20.27 -5.64
C ASP A 179 0.85 -20.76 -4.29
N ALA A 180 -0.29 -20.22 -3.86
CA ALA A 180 -0.80 -20.41 -2.50
C ALA A 180 -1.09 -21.88 -2.14
N PRO A 181 -1.79 -22.69 -2.98
CA PRO A 181 -2.00 -24.10 -2.70
C PRO A 181 -0.71 -24.90 -2.59
N THR A 182 0.20 -24.74 -3.56
CA THR A 182 1.47 -25.48 -3.61
C THR A 182 2.37 -25.11 -2.43
N LEU A 183 2.56 -23.81 -2.19
CA LEU A 183 3.37 -23.29 -1.10
C LEU A 183 2.83 -23.75 0.27
N THR A 184 1.50 -23.81 0.43
CA THR A 184 0.89 -24.31 1.66
C THR A 184 1.28 -25.77 1.90
N GLN A 185 1.20 -26.62 0.88
CA GLN A 185 1.59 -28.03 1.00
C GLN A 185 3.09 -28.18 1.31
N GLU A 186 3.95 -27.46 0.58
CA GLU A 186 5.40 -27.46 0.80
C GLU A 186 5.80 -26.96 2.18
N PHE A 187 5.10 -25.95 2.71
CA PHE A 187 5.36 -25.40 4.04
C PHE A 187 5.05 -26.42 5.13
N TRP A 188 3.94 -27.15 5.01
CA TRP A 188 3.55 -28.18 6.00
C TRP A 188 4.35 -29.48 5.84
N SER A 189 4.85 -29.79 4.64
CA SER A 189 5.69 -30.96 4.40
C SER A 189 7.17 -30.75 4.77
N GLY A 190 7.58 -29.53 5.13
CA GLY A 190 8.97 -29.21 5.44
C GLY A 190 9.84 -28.94 4.22
N GLN A 191 9.25 -28.83 3.02
CA GLN A 191 9.96 -28.72 1.74
C GLN A 191 10.02 -27.31 1.16
N ALA A 192 9.28 -26.35 1.74
CA ALA A 192 9.32 -24.96 1.28
C ALA A 192 10.73 -24.35 1.38
N ALA A 193 10.99 -23.31 0.59
CA ALA A 193 12.26 -22.59 0.64
C ALA A 193 12.53 -22.01 2.05
N PRO A 194 13.78 -22.04 2.57
CA PRO A 194 14.12 -21.50 3.90
C PRO A 194 13.67 -20.05 4.13
N VAL A 195 13.69 -19.24 3.07
CA VAL A 195 13.23 -17.84 3.10
C VAL A 195 11.74 -17.73 3.47
N ALA A 196 10.90 -18.69 3.09
CA ALA A 196 9.48 -18.71 3.43
C ALA A 196 9.28 -18.86 4.94
N TYR A 197 9.96 -19.83 5.58
CA TYR A 197 9.92 -20.01 7.03
C TYR A 197 10.45 -18.79 7.79
N ALA A 198 11.58 -18.24 7.35
CA ALA A 198 12.15 -17.03 7.95
C ALA A 198 11.18 -15.83 7.85
N THR A 199 10.56 -15.63 6.69
CA THR A 199 9.57 -14.56 6.47
C THR A 199 8.36 -14.74 7.37
N VAL A 200 7.79 -15.95 7.45
CA VAL A 200 6.67 -16.26 8.34
C VAL A 200 7.06 -15.99 9.79
N ALA A 201 8.22 -16.44 10.25
CA ALA A 201 8.68 -16.22 11.63
C ALA A 201 8.83 -14.73 11.97
N VAL A 202 9.46 -13.94 11.09
CA VAL A 202 9.65 -12.50 11.28
C VAL A 202 8.31 -11.75 11.28
N LEU A 203 7.42 -12.05 10.33
CA LEU A 203 6.11 -11.41 10.27
C LEU A 203 5.20 -11.82 11.42
N THR A 204 5.30 -13.07 11.87
CA THR A 204 4.62 -13.56 13.06
C THR A 204 5.10 -12.79 14.29
N ALA A 205 6.42 -12.73 14.51
CA ALA A 205 7.00 -12.06 15.66
C ALA A 205 6.65 -10.56 15.68
N THR A 206 6.79 -9.87 14.55
CA THR A 206 6.47 -8.44 14.43
C THR A 206 4.97 -8.18 14.63
N THR A 207 4.08 -8.96 14.01
CA THR A 207 2.62 -8.80 14.21
C THR A 207 2.23 -9.07 15.66
N PHE A 208 2.80 -10.11 16.26
CA PHE A 208 2.54 -10.52 17.64
C PHE A 208 2.98 -9.44 18.63
N ILE A 209 4.20 -8.91 18.48
CA ILE A 209 4.78 -7.90 19.37
C ILE A 209 4.11 -6.53 19.14
N LEU A 210 4.11 -6.05 17.89
CA LEU A 210 3.67 -4.70 17.54
C LEU A 210 2.16 -4.54 17.71
N GLY A 211 1.37 -5.48 17.21
CA GLY A 211 -0.09 -5.45 17.33
C GLY A 211 -0.58 -5.95 18.69
N GLY A 212 0.00 -7.03 19.22
CA GLY A 212 -0.47 -7.65 20.46
C GLY A 212 -0.12 -6.85 21.70
N PHE A 213 1.10 -6.28 21.78
CA PHE A 213 1.63 -5.69 23.01
C PHE A 213 1.92 -4.19 22.91
N MET A 214 2.61 -3.74 21.84
CA MET A 214 3.05 -2.34 21.72
C MET A 214 1.91 -1.40 21.33
N ARG A 215 1.01 -1.79 20.42
CA ARG A 215 -0.26 -1.12 20.09
C ARG A 215 -0.09 0.39 19.87
N GLU A 216 -0.61 1.21 20.80
CA GLU A 216 -0.58 2.67 20.73
C GLU A 216 0.83 3.24 20.76
N GLN A 217 1.80 2.51 21.33
CA GLN A 217 3.21 2.92 21.33
C GLN A 217 3.77 2.98 19.90
N VAL A 218 3.33 2.07 19.02
CA VAL A 218 3.71 2.09 17.61
C VAL A 218 3.17 3.37 16.96
N CYS A 219 1.89 3.67 17.20
CA CYS A 219 1.24 4.84 16.62
C CYS A 219 1.78 6.17 17.16
N ILE A 220 2.20 6.26 18.42
CA ILE A 220 2.63 7.52 19.05
C ILE A 220 4.14 7.76 18.86
N TYR A 221 4.96 6.72 19.04
CA TYR A 221 6.42 6.88 19.14
C TYR A 221 7.19 6.38 17.93
N MET A 222 6.78 5.26 17.31
CA MET A 222 7.53 4.65 16.20
C MET A 222 7.10 5.19 14.84
N CYS A 223 5.78 5.40 14.65
CA CYS A 223 5.22 5.79 13.38
C CYS A 223 5.58 7.27 13.08
N PRO A 224 6.13 7.58 11.91
CA PRO A 224 6.40 8.97 11.51
C PRO A 224 5.13 9.69 11.05
N TRP A 225 4.12 8.95 10.57
CA TRP A 225 2.90 9.48 9.99
C TRP A 225 2.08 10.44 10.87
N PRO A 226 1.90 10.25 12.19
CA PRO A 226 1.20 11.22 13.03
C PRO A 226 1.78 12.63 12.92
N ARG A 227 3.10 12.77 12.79
CA ARG A 227 3.78 14.06 12.67
C ARG A 227 3.62 14.65 11.29
N ILE A 228 3.85 13.84 10.25
CA ILE A 228 3.71 14.26 8.85
C ILE A 228 2.26 14.67 8.56
N GLN A 229 1.29 13.82 8.93
CA GLN A 229 -0.13 14.11 8.76
C GLN A 229 -0.62 15.28 9.62
N GLY A 230 -0.07 15.44 10.83
CA GLY A 230 -0.34 16.61 11.66
C GLY A 230 0.10 17.93 11.04
N ALA A 231 1.14 17.91 10.20
CA ALA A 231 1.58 19.09 9.44
C ALA A 231 0.79 19.29 8.12
N MET A 232 0.06 18.28 7.66
CA MET A 232 -0.74 18.33 6.42
C MET A 232 -2.19 18.78 6.63
N VAL A 233 -2.71 18.68 7.85
CA VAL A 233 -4.04 19.19 8.18
C VAL A 233 -4.05 20.72 8.23
N ASP A 234 -5.16 21.31 7.80
CA ASP A 234 -5.43 22.73 7.83
C ASP A 234 -6.77 23.04 8.53
N GLU A 235 -7.13 24.32 8.57
CA GLU A 235 -8.36 24.81 9.22
C GLU A 235 -9.64 24.27 8.56
N LYS A 236 -9.53 23.72 7.34
CA LYS A 236 -10.62 23.16 6.53
C LYS A 236 -10.65 21.63 6.54
N SER A 237 -9.68 20.99 7.19
CA SER A 237 -9.60 19.54 7.29
C SER A 237 -10.56 19.04 8.37
N LEU A 238 -11.39 18.02 8.06
CA LEU A 238 -12.27 17.43 9.06
C LEU A 238 -11.46 16.60 10.05
N ILE A 239 -11.42 17.04 11.31
CA ILE A 239 -10.81 16.29 12.41
C ILE A 239 -11.85 16.00 13.49
N VAL A 240 -11.58 15.00 14.32
CA VAL A 240 -12.43 14.71 15.48
C VAL A 240 -12.15 15.77 16.54
N THR A 241 -13.16 16.58 16.87
CA THR A 241 -13.01 17.77 17.71
C THR A 241 -14.00 17.75 18.86
N TYR A 242 -13.54 18.07 20.07
CA TYR A 242 -14.39 18.41 21.21
C TYR A 242 -14.76 19.90 21.15
N LYS A 243 -16.06 20.21 21.08
CA LYS A 243 -16.57 21.58 20.98
C LYS A 243 -16.50 22.28 22.34
N HIS A 244 -15.34 22.84 22.66
CA HIS A 244 -15.04 23.38 24.00
C HIS A 244 -16.00 24.51 24.42
N TRP A 245 -16.42 25.39 23.51
CA TRP A 245 -17.37 26.48 23.77
C TRP A 245 -18.77 25.98 24.18
N ARG A 246 -19.11 24.76 23.77
CA ARG A 246 -20.37 24.09 24.13
C ARG A 246 -20.23 23.25 25.38
N GLY A 247 -19.08 22.61 25.56
CA GLY A 247 -18.83 21.64 26.62
C GLY A 247 -18.41 22.24 27.96
N GLU A 248 -17.73 23.40 27.96
CA GLU A 248 -17.12 23.98 29.14
C GLU A 248 -17.91 25.19 29.69
N PRO A 249 -17.91 25.42 31.02
CA PRO A 249 -17.27 24.60 32.05
C PRO A 249 -18.03 23.27 32.24
N ARG A 250 -17.27 22.17 32.27
CA ARG A 250 -17.85 20.83 32.45
C ARG A 250 -18.27 20.55 33.89
N GLY A 251 -19.30 19.75 34.07
CA GLY A 251 -19.77 19.35 35.40
C GLY A 251 -20.79 18.23 35.36
N SER A 252 -20.92 17.50 36.47
CA SER A 252 -21.88 16.38 36.53
C SER A 252 -23.32 16.87 36.34
N VAL A 253 -24.18 15.97 35.82
CA VAL A 253 -25.61 16.25 35.59
C VAL A 253 -26.27 16.86 36.84
N LYS A 254 -26.02 16.26 38.01
CA LYS A 254 -26.55 16.74 39.31
C LYS A 254 -26.10 18.16 39.67
N LYS A 255 -24.90 18.58 39.26
CA LYS A 255 -24.40 19.94 39.51
C LYS A 255 -25.03 20.95 38.54
N ALA A 256 -25.23 20.53 37.28
CA ALA A 256 -25.89 21.32 36.25
C ALA A 256 -27.38 21.54 36.55
N GLU A 257 -28.08 20.52 37.07
CA GLU A 257 -29.48 20.63 37.52
C GLU A 257 -29.64 21.60 38.70
N LYS A 258 -28.67 21.60 39.63
CA LYS A 258 -28.66 22.51 40.77
C LYS A 258 -28.34 23.95 40.41
N ASN A 259 -27.61 24.18 39.31
CA ASN A 259 -27.20 25.50 38.85
C ASN A 259 -27.47 25.62 37.34
N PRO A 260 -28.74 25.81 36.93
CA PRO A 260 -29.10 25.92 35.52
C PRO A 260 -28.29 27.02 34.83
N GLY A 261 -27.70 26.71 33.67
CA GLY A 261 -26.89 27.66 32.89
C GLY A 261 -25.44 27.84 33.35
N ALA A 262 -25.03 27.30 34.50
CA ALA A 262 -23.65 27.44 35.00
C ALA A 262 -22.66 26.43 34.40
N PHE A 263 -23.14 25.39 33.72
CA PHE A 263 -22.33 24.31 33.16
C PHE A 263 -22.67 24.07 31.68
N GLY A 264 -21.66 23.76 30.88
CA GLY A 264 -21.82 23.36 29.49
C GLY A 264 -22.36 21.93 29.34
N ASP A 265 -22.38 21.45 28.10
CA ASP A 265 -22.97 20.15 27.75
C ASP A 265 -22.13 18.94 28.17
N CYS A 266 -20.84 19.13 28.48
CA CYS A 266 -19.98 18.05 28.94
C CYS A 266 -20.28 17.67 30.40
N VAL A 267 -20.70 16.41 30.60
CA VAL A 267 -21.07 15.88 31.92
C VAL A 267 -19.90 15.30 32.74
N ASP A 268 -18.66 15.50 32.27
CA ASP A 268 -17.40 15.00 32.87
C ASP A 268 -17.38 13.49 33.19
N CYS A 269 -17.99 12.66 32.33
CA CYS A 269 -18.10 11.21 32.54
C CYS A 269 -16.83 10.41 32.20
N ASN A 270 -15.84 11.02 31.54
CA ASN A 270 -14.61 10.38 31.04
C ASN A 270 -14.82 9.18 30.08
N GLN A 271 -16.03 8.98 29.55
CA GLN A 271 -16.32 7.86 28.64
C GLN A 271 -15.57 7.97 27.30
N CYS A 272 -15.41 9.19 26.77
CA CYS A 272 -14.63 9.45 25.54
C CYS A 272 -13.16 9.00 25.67
N VAL A 273 -12.56 9.15 26.85
CA VAL A 273 -11.20 8.68 27.16
C VAL A 273 -11.20 7.15 27.31
N ALA A 274 -12.23 6.60 27.95
CA ALA A 274 -12.33 5.16 28.23
C ALA A 274 -12.44 4.30 26.96
N VAL A 275 -13.06 4.81 25.89
CA VAL A 275 -13.17 4.11 24.59
C VAL A 275 -12.01 4.40 23.64
N CYS A 276 -11.14 5.36 23.97
CA CYS A 276 -10.05 5.77 23.10
C CYS A 276 -8.97 4.68 23.02
N PRO A 277 -8.62 4.17 21.82
CA PRO A 277 -7.64 3.09 21.69
C PRO A 277 -6.23 3.52 22.08
N THR A 278 -5.94 4.83 22.09
CA THR A 278 -4.66 5.39 22.53
C THR A 278 -4.71 5.97 23.95
N GLY A 279 -5.87 5.92 24.62
CA GLY A 279 -6.06 6.48 25.96
C GLY A 279 -6.01 8.01 26.00
N TYR A 280 -6.05 8.67 24.85
CA TYR A 280 -6.02 10.12 24.71
C TYR A 280 -7.30 10.80 25.22
N ASP A 281 -7.15 11.94 25.89
CA ASP A 281 -8.26 12.80 26.31
C ASP A 281 -8.54 13.90 25.29
N ILE A 282 -9.55 13.67 24.47
CA ILE A 282 -10.01 14.59 23.41
C ILE A 282 -10.43 15.97 23.92
N ARG A 283 -10.70 16.13 25.21
CA ARG A 283 -11.05 17.43 25.80
C ARG A 283 -9.85 18.36 25.96
N LYS A 284 -8.63 17.86 25.75
CA LYS A 284 -7.39 18.65 25.80
C LYS A 284 -7.05 19.33 24.47
N GLY A 285 -7.86 19.11 23.42
CA GLY A 285 -7.67 19.72 22.10
C GLY A 285 -7.22 18.70 21.05
N PRO A 286 -6.54 19.14 19.99
CA PRO A 286 -5.88 18.25 19.03
C PRO A 286 -4.54 17.71 19.58
N ASP A 287 -4.22 16.43 19.32
CA ASP A 287 -2.96 15.80 19.73
C ASP A 287 -2.56 14.67 18.75
N ILE A 288 -1.26 14.41 18.62
CA ILE A 288 -0.71 13.34 17.79
C ILE A 288 -1.11 11.92 18.25
N ALA A 289 -1.62 11.76 19.47
CA ALA A 289 -2.18 10.51 19.96
C ALA A 289 -3.58 10.23 19.39
N CYS A 290 -4.29 11.24 18.88
CA CYS A 290 -5.61 11.05 18.28
C CYS A 290 -5.48 10.50 16.85
N ILE A 291 -5.91 9.25 16.64
CA ILE A 291 -5.92 8.60 15.32
C ILE A 291 -7.22 8.87 14.52
N THR A 292 -8.07 9.82 14.97
CA THR A 292 -9.36 10.17 14.31
C THR A 292 -10.23 8.96 13.94
N CYS A 293 -10.36 8.00 14.87
CA CYS A 293 -11.21 6.80 14.71
C CYS A 293 -12.68 6.99 15.17
N ALA A 294 -13.02 8.17 15.70
CA ALA A 294 -14.36 8.58 16.10
C ALA A 294 -15.12 7.71 17.12
N LEU A 295 -14.46 6.74 17.78
CA LEU A 295 -15.09 5.97 18.86
C LEU A 295 -15.56 6.86 20.04
N CYS A 296 -14.87 7.98 20.26
CA CYS A 296 -15.29 8.99 21.23
C CYS A 296 -16.58 9.72 20.83
N ILE A 297 -16.89 9.85 19.54
CA ILE A 297 -18.17 10.41 19.05
C ILE A 297 -19.30 9.45 19.42
N ASP A 298 -19.17 8.17 19.06
CA ASP A 298 -20.19 7.15 19.35
C ASP A 298 -20.58 7.10 20.83
N VAL A 299 -19.59 7.08 21.73
CA VAL A 299 -19.86 7.01 23.17
C VAL A 299 -20.41 8.32 23.72
N CYS A 300 -19.92 9.46 23.24
CA CYS A 300 -20.35 10.78 23.71
C CYS A 300 -21.80 11.03 23.30
N ASP A 301 -22.17 10.72 22.06
CA ASP A 301 -23.53 10.81 21.56
C ASP A 301 -24.51 9.91 22.31
N ARG A 302 -24.08 8.72 22.70
CA ARG A 302 -24.88 7.85 23.57
C ARG A 302 -25.14 8.52 24.91
N VAL A 303 -24.09 9.04 25.57
CA VAL A 303 -24.22 9.75 26.84
C VAL A 303 -25.10 10.99 26.71
N MET A 304 -24.92 11.80 25.66
CA MET A 304 -25.75 12.99 25.40
C MET A 304 -27.23 12.63 25.29
N ARG A 305 -27.55 11.54 24.59
CA ARG A 305 -28.91 11.01 24.48
C ARG A 305 -29.47 10.57 25.84
N GLU A 306 -28.68 9.88 26.65
CA GLU A 306 -29.09 9.40 27.98
C GLU A 306 -29.37 10.55 28.96
N VAL A 307 -28.62 11.66 28.85
CA VAL A 307 -28.82 12.84 29.70
C VAL A 307 -29.77 13.88 29.10
N GLY A 308 -30.35 13.61 27.92
CA GLY A 308 -31.30 14.51 27.25
C GLY A 308 -30.68 15.78 26.65
N ARG A 309 -29.38 15.76 26.30
CA ARG A 309 -28.67 16.88 25.64
C ARG A 309 -28.50 16.63 24.14
N PRO A 310 -28.37 17.68 23.30
CA PRO A 310 -28.15 17.51 21.86
C PRO A 310 -26.88 16.70 21.55
N ARG A 311 -26.84 16.01 20.40
CA ARG A 311 -25.66 15.25 19.94
C ARG A 311 -24.56 16.17 19.40
N GLY A 312 -23.38 15.62 19.08
CA GLY A 312 -22.31 16.39 18.43
C GLY A 312 -21.52 17.30 19.37
N LEU A 313 -21.36 16.90 20.64
CA LEU A 313 -20.43 17.57 21.56
C LEU A 313 -18.98 17.24 21.18
N ILE A 314 -18.76 16.02 20.70
CA ILE A 314 -17.57 15.62 19.95
C ILE A 314 -18.08 15.25 18.56
N ASP A 315 -17.49 15.82 17.51
CA ASP A 315 -17.89 15.54 16.14
C ASP A 315 -16.70 15.65 15.17
N TYR A 316 -16.88 15.19 13.92
CA TYR A 316 -15.99 15.61 12.83
C TYR A 316 -16.32 17.05 12.45
N ALA A 317 -15.38 17.95 12.72
CA ALA A 317 -15.54 19.37 12.42
C ALA A 317 -14.22 19.96 11.92
N THR A 318 -14.33 20.92 11.01
CA THR A 318 -13.21 21.78 10.61
C THR A 318 -13.04 22.90 11.64
N LEU A 319 -11.86 23.51 11.70
CA LEU A 319 -11.65 24.65 12.60
C LEU A 319 -12.54 25.84 12.20
N GLU A 320 -12.67 26.11 10.90
CA GLU A 320 -13.57 27.16 10.40
C GLU A 320 -15.04 26.89 10.78
N ASP A 321 -15.51 25.65 10.71
CA ASP A 321 -16.87 25.30 11.14
C ASP A 321 -17.05 25.51 12.64
N CYS A 322 -16.05 25.17 13.43
CA CYS A 322 -16.07 25.39 14.88
C CYS A 322 -16.21 26.89 15.21
N GLU A 323 -15.43 27.75 14.54
CA GLU A 323 -15.49 29.21 14.73
C GLU A 323 -16.85 29.79 14.32
N ARG A 324 -17.41 29.33 13.19
CA ARG A 324 -18.73 29.75 12.71
C ARG A 324 -19.86 29.31 13.63
N GLU A 325 -19.85 28.04 14.07
CA GLU A 325 -20.82 27.55 15.05
C GLU A 325 -20.73 28.32 16.37
N GLN A 326 -19.52 28.67 16.81
CA GLN A 326 -19.32 29.49 18.00
C GLN A 326 -19.87 30.92 17.82
N ALA A 327 -19.84 31.46 16.60
CA ALA A 327 -20.45 32.73 16.23
C ALA A 327 -21.99 32.65 16.05
N GLY A 328 -22.60 31.47 16.22
CA GLY A 328 -24.04 31.26 16.13
C GLY A 328 -24.56 30.89 14.73
N GLU A 329 -23.67 30.62 13.78
CA GLU A 329 -24.07 30.12 12.46
C GLU A 329 -24.46 28.64 12.50
N PRO A 330 -25.36 28.17 11.62
CA PRO A 330 -25.74 26.77 11.58
C PRO A 330 -24.57 25.88 11.13
N ALA A 331 -24.46 24.71 11.75
CA ALA A 331 -23.47 23.69 11.39
C ALA A 331 -23.58 23.31 9.90
N ARG A 332 -22.46 23.37 9.18
CA ARG A 332 -22.40 22.94 7.78
C ARG A 332 -22.36 21.41 7.70
N PRO A 333 -23.02 20.78 6.73
CA PRO A 333 -22.86 19.35 6.48
C PRO A 333 -21.41 18.98 6.15
N ALA A 334 -20.91 17.88 6.72
CA ALA A 334 -19.53 17.43 6.54
C ALA A 334 -19.10 17.26 5.07
N TRP A 335 -20.01 16.87 4.17
CA TRP A 335 -19.68 16.76 2.74
C TRP A 335 -19.31 18.09 2.08
N LYS A 336 -19.83 19.22 2.57
CA LYS A 336 -19.44 20.56 2.08
C LYS A 336 -18.04 20.94 2.52
N ALA A 337 -17.60 20.48 3.70
CA ALA A 337 -16.24 20.69 4.18
C ALA A 337 -15.19 19.99 3.30
N LEU A 338 -15.57 18.89 2.64
CA LEU A 338 -14.72 18.17 1.69
C LEU A 338 -14.51 18.95 0.36
N LEU A 339 -15.40 19.89 0.02
CA LEU A 339 -15.37 20.63 -1.23
C LEU A 339 -14.56 21.93 -1.09
N HIS A 340 -13.25 21.80 -0.91
CA HIS A 340 -12.34 22.94 -0.87
C HIS A 340 -11.18 22.75 -1.87
N PRO A 341 -10.53 23.85 -2.32
CA PRO A 341 -9.58 23.81 -3.44
C PRO A 341 -8.46 22.77 -3.29
N ARG A 342 -7.91 22.61 -2.09
CA ARG A 342 -6.82 21.65 -1.82
C ARG A 342 -7.25 20.20 -2.05
N THR A 343 -8.37 19.75 -1.47
CA THR A 343 -8.92 18.41 -1.73
C THR A 343 -9.28 18.21 -3.20
N ILE A 344 -9.82 19.23 -3.87
CA ILE A 344 -10.15 19.16 -5.30
C ILE A 344 -8.88 18.97 -6.15
N ILE A 345 -7.81 19.73 -5.86
CA ILE A 345 -6.53 19.60 -6.57
C ILE A 345 -5.92 18.21 -6.38
N TYR A 346 -5.87 17.70 -5.13
CA TYR A 346 -5.35 16.36 -4.89
C TYR A 346 -6.21 15.29 -5.54
N PHE A 347 -7.53 15.43 -5.51
CA PHE A 347 -8.44 14.51 -6.18
C PHE A 347 -8.25 14.55 -7.70
N SER A 348 -8.11 15.74 -8.30
CA SER A 348 -7.92 15.86 -9.75
C SER A 348 -6.58 15.27 -10.20
N ILE A 349 -5.50 15.48 -9.44
CA ILE A 349 -4.19 14.89 -9.76
C ILE A 349 -4.27 13.37 -9.61
N TRP A 350 -4.84 12.88 -8.50
CA TRP A 350 -5.01 11.45 -8.27
C TRP A 350 -5.82 10.78 -9.37
N ALA A 351 -6.96 11.39 -9.75
CA ALA A 351 -7.82 10.90 -10.82
C ALA A 351 -7.14 10.97 -12.19
N ALA A 352 -6.42 12.05 -12.49
CA ALA A 352 -5.70 12.21 -13.75
C ALA A 352 -4.61 11.14 -13.92
N ILE A 353 -3.85 10.84 -12.87
CA ILE A 353 -2.86 9.76 -12.89
C ILE A 353 -3.56 8.41 -13.10
N GLY A 354 -4.64 8.14 -12.37
CA GLY A 354 -5.41 6.90 -12.53
C GLY A 354 -5.93 6.71 -13.95
N LEU A 355 -6.53 7.75 -14.53
CA LEU A 355 -6.99 7.74 -15.92
C LEU A 355 -5.84 7.58 -16.91
N GLY A 356 -4.70 8.24 -16.67
CA GLY A 356 -3.50 8.09 -17.48
C GLY A 356 -2.94 6.68 -17.47
N LEU A 357 -2.89 6.02 -16.30
CA LEU A 357 -2.48 4.63 -16.17
C LEU A 357 -3.47 3.67 -16.85
N LEU A 358 -4.78 3.89 -16.70
CA LEU A 358 -5.79 3.09 -17.39
C LEU A 358 -5.72 3.24 -18.91
N PHE A 359 -5.49 4.46 -19.39
CA PHE A 359 -5.28 4.72 -20.81
C PHE A 359 -4.00 4.04 -21.32
N ALA A 360 -2.88 4.22 -20.62
CA ALA A 360 -1.60 3.59 -20.97
C ALA A 360 -1.71 2.05 -20.98
N LEU A 361 -2.45 1.47 -20.03
CA LEU A 361 -2.73 0.03 -20.00
C LEU A 361 -3.55 -0.41 -21.21
N GLY A 362 -4.51 0.39 -21.65
CA GLY A 362 -5.39 0.07 -22.78
C GLY A 362 -4.72 0.18 -24.15
N VAL A 363 -3.69 1.03 -24.31
CA VAL A 363 -2.98 1.23 -25.58
C VAL A 363 -1.63 0.53 -25.64
N ARG A 364 -1.26 -0.25 -24.63
CA ARG A 364 0.02 -0.94 -24.58
C ARG A 364 0.13 -1.99 -25.70
N SER A 365 1.32 -2.08 -26.30
CA SER A 365 1.66 -3.22 -27.16
C SER A 365 2.17 -4.37 -26.29
N HIS A 366 1.86 -5.60 -26.71
CA HIS A 366 2.38 -6.81 -26.09
C HIS A 366 3.56 -7.40 -26.89
N THR A 367 4.04 -6.65 -27.89
CA THR A 367 5.13 -7.02 -28.78
C THR A 367 6.17 -5.90 -28.74
N ASP A 368 7.44 -6.28 -28.54
CA ASP A 368 8.56 -5.35 -28.44
C ASP A 368 9.83 -5.96 -29.07
N ILE A 369 10.61 -5.11 -29.75
CA ILE A 369 11.90 -5.46 -30.35
C ILE A 369 13.00 -4.57 -29.76
N SER A 370 14.07 -5.20 -29.29
CA SER A 370 15.27 -4.50 -28.82
C SER A 370 16.49 -4.96 -29.60
N VAL A 371 17.15 -4.01 -30.26
CA VAL A 371 18.32 -4.27 -31.12
C VAL A 371 19.57 -3.70 -30.46
N ALA A 372 20.63 -4.52 -30.39
CA ALA A 372 21.95 -4.10 -29.95
C ALA A 372 23.00 -4.49 -31.00
N PRO A 373 23.68 -3.53 -31.66
CA PRO A 373 24.75 -3.84 -32.61
C PRO A 373 25.92 -4.51 -31.90
N ASP A 374 26.50 -5.52 -32.55
CA ASP A 374 27.76 -6.13 -32.12
C ASP A 374 28.92 -5.21 -32.49
N ARG A 375 29.72 -4.83 -31.50
CA ARG A 375 30.82 -3.88 -31.67
C ARG A 375 32.18 -4.55 -31.87
N ASN A 376 32.25 -5.89 -31.89
CA ASN A 376 33.53 -6.60 -31.98
C ASN A 376 33.47 -7.88 -32.84
N PRO A 377 33.79 -7.80 -34.15
CA PRO A 377 34.10 -6.57 -34.91
C PRO A 377 32.82 -5.80 -35.30
N PRO A 378 32.91 -4.46 -35.47
CA PRO A 378 31.76 -3.64 -35.88
C PRO A 378 31.20 -4.04 -37.25
N PHE A 379 32.08 -4.41 -38.18
CA PHE A 379 31.73 -4.90 -39.51
C PHE A 379 32.71 -5.97 -39.98
N MET A 380 32.31 -6.77 -40.96
CA MET A 380 33.16 -7.73 -41.66
C MET A 380 33.00 -7.60 -43.16
N LEU A 381 34.12 -7.44 -43.87
CA LEU A 381 34.15 -7.45 -45.32
C LEU A 381 34.16 -8.90 -45.83
N MET A 382 33.30 -9.17 -46.80
CA MET A 382 33.17 -10.48 -47.43
C MET A 382 34.02 -10.52 -48.71
N SER A 383 34.31 -11.73 -49.19
CA SER A 383 35.13 -11.95 -50.40
C SER A 383 34.51 -11.39 -51.69
N ASP A 384 33.19 -11.21 -51.71
CA ASP A 384 32.42 -10.61 -52.81
C ASP A 384 32.31 -9.08 -52.71
N GLY A 385 32.97 -8.47 -51.70
CA GLY A 385 32.94 -7.03 -51.44
C GLY A 385 31.72 -6.54 -50.66
N SER A 386 30.78 -7.43 -50.31
CA SER A 386 29.67 -7.09 -49.41
C SER A 386 30.16 -6.85 -47.98
N VAL A 387 29.39 -6.07 -47.22
CA VAL A 387 29.68 -5.77 -45.82
C VAL A 387 28.65 -6.45 -44.94
N ARG A 388 29.12 -7.11 -43.88
CA ARG A 388 28.27 -7.79 -42.89
C ARG A 388 28.42 -7.16 -41.52
N ASN A 389 27.28 -6.80 -40.92
CA ASN A 389 27.17 -6.41 -39.52
C ASN A 389 26.40 -7.48 -38.73
N ALA A 390 26.68 -7.58 -37.44
CA ALA A 390 25.97 -8.49 -36.55
C ALA A 390 25.20 -7.69 -35.49
N TYR A 391 24.01 -8.15 -35.16
CA TYR A 391 23.12 -7.52 -34.18
C TYR A 391 22.57 -8.58 -33.25
N THR A 392 22.52 -8.28 -31.96
CA THR A 392 21.74 -9.07 -31.00
C THR A 392 20.36 -8.45 -30.91
N VAL A 393 19.36 -9.15 -31.44
CA VAL A 393 17.96 -8.74 -31.43
C VAL A 393 17.22 -9.57 -30.40
N LYS A 394 16.44 -8.90 -29.54
CA LYS A 394 15.57 -9.55 -28.56
C LYS A 394 14.14 -9.28 -28.95
N LEU A 395 13.43 -10.34 -29.34
CA LEU A 395 11.98 -10.29 -29.58
C LEU A 395 11.27 -10.64 -28.29
N ARG A 396 10.29 -9.83 -27.90
CA ARG A 396 9.48 -10.07 -26.70
C ARG A 396 8.05 -10.38 -27.08
N ASN A 397 7.56 -11.50 -26.57
CA ASN A 397 6.17 -11.87 -26.61
C ASN A 397 5.60 -11.78 -25.19
N MET A 398 4.82 -10.73 -24.93
CA MET A 398 4.19 -10.44 -23.65
C MET A 398 2.74 -10.93 -23.59
N GLU A 399 2.40 -11.90 -24.47
CA GLU A 399 1.14 -12.63 -24.44
C GLU A 399 1.37 -14.03 -23.88
N SER A 400 0.35 -14.54 -23.16
CA SER A 400 0.34 -15.88 -22.57
C SER A 400 0.15 -17.01 -23.61
N ARG A 401 0.40 -16.75 -24.89
CA ARG A 401 0.34 -17.72 -26.00
C ARG A 401 1.52 -17.54 -26.96
N PRO A 402 2.05 -18.62 -27.56
CA PRO A 402 3.05 -18.51 -28.61
C PRO A 402 2.52 -17.71 -29.79
N ARG A 403 3.37 -16.85 -30.37
CA ARG A 403 3.03 -16.04 -31.55
C ARG A 403 4.14 -16.13 -32.58
N ASP A 404 3.75 -16.24 -33.85
CA ASP A 404 4.68 -16.04 -34.95
C ASP A 404 4.92 -14.54 -35.12
N MET A 405 6.18 -14.15 -35.13
CA MET A 405 6.61 -12.77 -35.28
C MET A 405 7.45 -12.62 -36.54
N ARG A 406 7.08 -11.63 -37.35
CA ARG A 406 7.80 -11.24 -38.56
C ARG A 406 8.76 -10.12 -38.22
N VAL A 407 10.05 -10.35 -38.43
CA VAL A 407 11.10 -9.32 -38.34
C VAL A 407 11.46 -8.89 -39.76
N ALA A 408 11.46 -7.59 -40.02
CA ALA A 408 11.78 -7.00 -41.31
C ALA A 408 12.86 -5.92 -41.17
N ILE A 409 13.71 -5.80 -42.19
CA ILE A 409 14.64 -4.67 -42.33
C ILE A 409 13.95 -3.55 -43.10
N GLU A 410 13.77 -2.40 -42.44
CA GLU A 410 13.34 -1.15 -43.03
C GLU A 410 14.52 -0.21 -43.23
N GLY A 411 14.58 0.44 -44.40
CA GLY A 411 15.81 1.07 -44.87
C GLY A 411 16.80 0.04 -45.43
N LEU A 412 18.05 0.46 -45.68
CA LEU A 412 19.15 -0.36 -46.19
C LEU A 412 18.80 -1.20 -47.46
N PRO A 413 18.70 -0.58 -48.64
CA PRO A 413 18.29 -1.26 -49.88
C PRO A 413 19.21 -2.42 -50.27
N GLY A 414 18.61 -3.56 -50.61
CA GLY A 414 19.36 -4.76 -51.02
C GLY A 414 19.99 -5.55 -49.88
N ALA A 415 19.75 -5.17 -48.62
CA ALA A 415 20.20 -5.95 -47.48
C ALA A 415 19.31 -7.16 -47.19
N GLU A 416 19.97 -8.22 -46.75
CA GLU A 416 19.36 -9.47 -46.33
C GLU A 416 19.87 -9.83 -44.93
N MET A 417 19.08 -10.62 -44.19
CA MET A 417 19.48 -11.14 -42.89
C MET A 417 19.23 -12.63 -42.74
N TRP A 418 20.01 -13.24 -41.84
CA TRP A 418 19.82 -14.60 -41.36
C TRP A 418 20.18 -14.69 -39.87
N THR A 419 19.84 -15.81 -39.24
CA THR A 419 20.14 -16.11 -37.82
C THR A 419 21.07 -17.31 -37.70
N ASP A 420 21.46 -17.68 -36.48
CA ASP A 420 22.14 -18.95 -36.24
C ASP A 420 21.25 -20.19 -36.55
N GLU A 421 19.93 -20.02 -36.55
CA GLU A 421 18.95 -21.09 -36.85
C GLU A 421 18.62 -21.19 -38.35
N ILE A 422 18.86 -20.12 -39.12
CA ILE A 422 18.52 -20.02 -40.56
C ILE A 422 19.80 -19.92 -41.37
N ALA A 423 19.99 -20.83 -42.32
CA ALA A 423 21.19 -20.83 -43.14
C ALA A 423 21.28 -19.54 -43.97
N ARG A 424 22.50 -19.06 -44.25
CA ARG A 424 22.73 -17.89 -45.12
C ARG A 424 22.10 -18.04 -46.50
N ALA A 425 21.94 -19.27 -47.00
CA ALA A 425 21.29 -19.53 -48.29
C ALA A 425 19.81 -19.11 -48.31
N ASP A 426 19.17 -19.09 -47.14
CA ASP A 426 17.78 -18.68 -46.93
C ASP A 426 17.70 -17.26 -46.34
N ALA A 427 18.78 -16.47 -46.49
CA ALA A 427 18.78 -15.07 -46.05
C ALA A 427 17.71 -14.30 -46.79
N ALA A 428 16.99 -13.46 -46.04
CA ALA A 428 15.91 -12.67 -46.59
C ALA A 428 15.82 -11.34 -45.85
N ARG A 429 15.17 -10.35 -46.49
CA ARG A 429 14.88 -9.07 -45.85
C ARG A 429 13.81 -9.17 -44.76
N VAL A 430 13.05 -10.26 -44.77
CA VAL A 430 11.97 -10.56 -43.83
C VAL A 430 12.13 -11.99 -43.35
N LEU A 431 12.20 -12.17 -42.04
CA LEU A 431 12.26 -13.48 -41.39
C LEU A 431 11.04 -13.65 -40.50
N THR A 432 10.39 -14.80 -40.56
CA THR A 432 9.29 -15.15 -39.63
C THR A 432 9.78 -16.21 -38.67
N MET A 433 9.46 -16.06 -37.39
CA MET A 433 9.86 -17.02 -36.38
C MET A 433 8.83 -17.16 -35.26
N PRO A 434 8.68 -18.37 -34.71
CA PRO A 434 7.86 -18.58 -33.53
C PRO A 434 8.57 -18.02 -32.31
N VAL A 435 7.88 -17.16 -31.57
CA VAL A 435 8.30 -16.68 -30.25
C VAL A 435 7.38 -17.32 -29.21
N PRO A 436 7.93 -18.10 -28.25
CA PRO A 436 7.13 -18.75 -27.22
C PRO A 436 6.26 -17.75 -26.45
N ALA A 437 5.19 -18.24 -25.82
CA ALA A 437 4.41 -17.46 -24.87
C ALA A 437 5.36 -16.88 -23.83
N ASP A 438 5.09 -15.65 -23.39
CA ASP A 438 5.70 -15.15 -22.18
C ASP A 438 7.24 -15.23 -22.21
N ALA A 439 7.84 -14.88 -23.36
CA ALA A 439 9.26 -15.10 -23.57
C ALA A 439 9.94 -13.92 -24.24
N THR A 440 11.21 -13.71 -23.86
CA THR A 440 12.15 -12.92 -24.65
C THR A 440 13.04 -13.89 -25.42
N LYS A 441 12.90 -13.97 -26.74
CA LYS A 441 13.77 -14.79 -27.61
C LYS A 441 14.95 -13.92 -28.07
N PRO A 442 16.18 -14.14 -27.56
CA PRO A 442 17.36 -13.51 -28.10
C PRO A 442 17.75 -14.19 -29.42
N LEU A 443 18.14 -13.40 -30.40
CA LEU A 443 18.54 -13.81 -31.73
C LEU A 443 19.80 -13.04 -32.11
N ARG A 444 20.75 -13.73 -32.72
CA ARG A 444 21.85 -13.06 -33.40
C ARG A 444 21.47 -12.95 -34.87
N LEU A 445 21.26 -11.72 -35.34
CA LEU A 445 21.01 -11.43 -36.75
C LEU A 445 22.30 -10.98 -37.41
N TYR A 446 22.61 -11.61 -38.53
CA TYR A 446 23.65 -11.15 -39.43
C TYR A 446 22.99 -10.42 -40.58
N VAL A 447 23.32 -9.14 -40.76
CA VAL A 447 22.83 -8.33 -41.88
C VAL A 447 23.95 -8.15 -42.88
N ILE A 448 23.70 -8.51 -44.13
CA ILE A 448 24.63 -8.32 -45.23
C ILE A 448 24.06 -7.28 -46.19
N ALA A 449 24.88 -6.31 -46.61
CA ALA A 449 24.52 -5.31 -47.59
C ALA A 449 25.47 -5.34 -48.81
N PRO A 450 25.00 -4.99 -50.01
CA PRO A 450 25.82 -4.99 -51.22
C PRO A 450 27.06 -4.09 -51.12
N ALA A 451 28.08 -4.40 -51.92
CA ALA A 451 29.29 -3.57 -52.03
C ALA A 451 28.93 -2.12 -52.43
N GLY A 452 29.56 -1.14 -51.78
CA GLY A 452 29.28 0.28 -52.03
C GLY A 452 28.11 0.87 -51.22
N THR A 453 27.48 0.08 -50.35
CA THR A 453 26.55 0.61 -49.34
C THR A 453 27.32 1.53 -48.38
N ALA A 454 26.84 2.76 -48.19
CA ALA A 454 27.39 3.69 -47.21
C ALA A 454 26.87 3.38 -45.80
N SER A 455 27.61 3.80 -44.77
CA SER A 455 27.10 3.74 -43.41
C SER A 455 25.86 4.63 -43.27
N GLN A 456 24.80 4.10 -42.69
CA GLN A 456 23.51 4.79 -42.56
C GLN A 456 22.66 4.19 -41.44
N ASP A 457 21.71 4.98 -40.95
CA ASP A 457 20.65 4.50 -40.07
C ASP A 457 19.67 3.60 -40.84
N PHE A 458 19.19 2.57 -40.17
CA PHE A 458 18.11 1.71 -40.63
C PHE A 458 17.34 1.18 -39.43
N ALA A 459 16.22 0.49 -39.66
CA ALA A 459 15.41 -0.04 -38.57
C ALA A 459 15.09 -1.51 -38.76
N PHE A 460 14.93 -2.21 -37.63
CA PHE A 460 14.24 -3.48 -37.60
C PHE A 460 12.82 -3.26 -37.11
N THR A 461 11.85 -3.75 -37.88
CA THR A 461 10.44 -3.75 -37.49
C THR A 461 10.04 -5.18 -37.15
N VAL A 462 9.40 -5.38 -36.00
CA VAL A 462 8.70 -6.61 -35.66
C VAL A 462 7.20 -6.42 -35.86
N THR A 463 6.53 -7.43 -36.39
CA THR A 463 5.07 -7.48 -36.49
C THR A 463 4.57 -8.84 -36.01
N SER A 464 3.65 -8.86 -35.04
CA SER A 464 2.96 -10.09 -34.65
C SER A 464 2.03 -10.54 -35.79
N LEU A 465 1.98 -11.85 -36.07
CA LEU A 465 1.14 -12.40 -37.14
C LEU A 465 -0.22 -12.91 -36.64
N ASP A 466 -0.71 -12.33 -35.55
CA ASP A 466 -2.03 -12.58 -35.00
C ASP A 466 -3.06 -11.51 -35.45
N GLU A 467 -4.31 -11.65 -35.03
CA GLU A 467 -5.41 -10.75 -35.40
C GLU A 467 -5.15 -9.28 -35.02
N GLN A 468 -4.34 -9.05 -33.99
CA GLN A 468 -4.01 -7.71 -33.50
C GLN A 468 -2.92 -7.04 -34.35
N ALA A 469 -2.05 -7.82 -35.00
CA ALA A 469 -0.97 -7.35 -35.85
C ALA A 469 -0.15 -6.20 -35.21
N GLU A 470 0.20 -6.37 -33.93
CA GLU A 470 1.00 -5.40 -33.17
C GLU A 470 2.36 -5.23 -33.84
N MET A 471 2.84 -3.99 -33.86
CA MET A 471 4.10 -3.63 -34.50
C MET A 471 4.96 -2.83 -33.53
N ASP A 472 6.27 -3.09 -33.57
CA ASP A 472 7.27 -2.29 -32.89
C ASP A 472 8.51 -2.14 -33.78
N THR A 473 9.21 -1.02 -33.64
CA THR A 473 10.33 -0.65 -34.51
C THR A 473 11.50 -0.16 -33.69
N SER A 474 12.70 -0.70 -33.96
CA SER A 474 13.94 -0.28 -33.31
C SER A 474 14.94 0.19 -34.36
N GLU A 475 15.30 1.47 -34.28
CA GLU A 475 16.34 2.08 -35.10
C GLU A 475 17.73 1.61 -34.66
N THR A 476 18.63 1.47 -35.63
CA THR A 476 20.03 1.09 -35.43
C THR A 476 20.89 1.61 -36.58
N TYR A 477 22.20 1.37 -36.50
CA TYR A 477 23.17 1.89 -37.46
C TYR A 477 23.88 0.75 -38.20
N PHE A 478 24.07 0.93 -39.51
CA PHE A 478 24.88 0.05 -40.33
C PHE A 478 26.27 0.65 -40.53
N GLU A 479 27.29 0.00 -39.99
CA GLU A 479 28.68 0.43 -40.13
C GLU A 479 29.36 -0.19 -41.36
N THR A 480 30.16 0.61 -42.06
CA THR A 480 30.95 0.21 -43.23
C THR A 480 32.37 0.77 -43.12
N PRO A 481 33.36 0.17 -43.81
CA PRO A 481 34.73 0.69 -43.78
C PRO A 481 34.81 2.12 -44.32
N GLY A 482 35.37 3.02 -43.52
CA GLY A 482 35.52 4.43 -43.89
C GLY A 482 34.35 5.34 -43.49
N GLY A 483 33.34 4.83 -42.79
CA GLY A 483 32.35 5.68 -42.12
C GLY A 483 32.93 6.30 -40.84
N GLU A 484 32.98 7.63 -40.78
CA GLU A 484 33.20 8.35 -39.52
C GLU A 484 31.90 8.30 -38.68
N GLN A 485 32.03 8.12 -37.36
CA GLN A 485 30.92 8.23 -36.40
C GLN A 485 30.58 9.68 -36.11
#